data_AF-A0A1T3NVZ6-F1
#
_entry.id   AF-A0A1T3NVZ6-F1
#
_cell.length_a   1.000
_cell.length_b   1.000
_cell.length_c   1.000
_cell.angle_alpha   90.00
_cell.angle_beta   90.00
_cell.angle_gamma   90.00
#
_symmetry.space_group_name_H-M   'P 1'
#
loop_
_entity.id
_entity.type
_entity.pdbx_description
1 polymer ?
#
loop_
_entity_poly.entity_id
_entity_poly.type
_entity_poly.pdbx_seq_one_letter_code
_entity_poly.pdbx_strand_id
1 'polypeptide(L)'
;MPAEFGATPWGRVWMRTVESTVVAAPNPLLPKARSLARNHAVTLTVEGGRIDAAVVTSGRPHRVRIDVPRWSAREQADAERLIAEALADHRGLAPGDLPDTLEADLRHHDVGIAPALADLDAGCECRTRQRPCVHVLTTLYALSQQLDERPVLAVELRSSNAKPATPPDPDRIEITAIDVAGFYGD
;
A
#
# COMPACT_ATOMS: atom_id res chain seq x y z
N MET A 1 -1.13 3.79 25.28
CA MET A 1 -1.96 3.85 24.06
C MET A 1 -1.15 3.26 22.93
N PRO A 2 -1.72 2.41 22.06
CA PRO A 2 -1.00 1.90 20.89
C PRO A 2 -0.54 3.06 20.00
N ALA A 3 0.52 2.83 19.23
CA ALA A 3 0.98 3.81 18.25
C ALA A 3 -0.16 4.09 17.26
N GLU A 4 -0.38 5.37 16.96
CA GLU A 4 -1.43 5.80 16.03
C GLU A 4 -1.22 5.28 14.58
N PHE A 5 0.04 5.09 14.21
CA PHE A 5 0.49 4.54 12.94
C PHE A 5 1.55 3.48 13.25
N GLY A 6 1.51 2.33 12.59
CA GLY A 6 2.41 1.21 12.87
C GLY A 6 2.11 0.52 14.20
N ALA A 7 0.82 0.31 14.48
CA ALA A 7 0.36 -0.41 15.66
C ALA A 7 0.79 -1.88 15.62
N THR A 8 0.76 -2.52 14.44
CA THR A 8 1.19 -3.90 14.21
C THR A 8 2.59 -3.92 13.54
N PRO A 9 3.28 -5.08 13.47
CA PRO A 9 4.53 -5.21 12.71
C PRO A 9 4.39 -4.76 11.26
N TRP A 10 3.22 -4.97 10.64
CA TRP A 10 2.92 -4.66 9.25
C TRP A 10 2.91 -3.16 8.96
N GLY A 11 2.22 -2.34 9.75
CA GLY A 11 2.32 -0.88 9.58
C GLY A 11 3.68 -0.34 10.05
N ARG A 12 4.28 -0.94 11.07
CA ARG A 12 5.55 -0.49 11.65
C ARG A 12 6.73 -0.65 10.70
N VAL A 13 6.79 -1.72 9.92
CA VAL A 13 7.86 -1.90 8.93
C VAL A 13 7.82 -0.80 7.86
N TRP A 14 6.62 -0.37 7.44
CA TRP A 14 6.45 0.77 6.53
C TRP A 14 6.75 2.12 7.17
N MET A 15 6.37 2.33 8.43
CA MET A 15 6.69 3.57 9.15
C MET A 15 8.18 3.78 9.34
N ARG A 16 8.96 2.70 9.54
CA ARG A 16 10.42 2.77 9.58
C ARG A 16 11.03 3.29 8.27
N THR A 17 10.39 3.05 7.13
CA THR A 17 10.82 3.59 5.83
C THR A 17 10.61 5.10 5.75
N VAL A 18 9.54 5.63 6.35
CA VAL A 18 9.16 7.05 6.30
C VAL A 18 9.90 7.87 7.34
N GLU A 19 9.98 7.35 8.55
CA GLU A 19 10.60 7.99 9.71
C GLU A 19 12.08 7.62 9.72
N SER A 20 12.87 8.35 8.92
CA SER A 20 14.33 8.17 8.87
C SER A 20 14.91 8.07 10.28
N THR A 21 15.73 7.05 10.51
CA THR A 21 16.48 6.85 11.75
C THR A 21 17.63 7.86 11.94
N VAL A 22 17.88 8.72 10.96
CA VAL A 22 18.90 9.77 11.04
C VAL A 22 18.36 10.95 11.87
N VAL A 23 18.53 10.84 13.19
CA VAL A 23 18.15 11.84 14.20
C VAL A 23 18.67 13.25 13.88
N ALA A 24 19.79 13.34 13.15
CA ALA A 24 20.45 14.61 12.85
C ALA A 24 19.73 15.49 11.82
N ALA A 25 18.82 14.95 11.00
CA ALA A 25 18.12 15.72 9.97
C ALA A 25 16.75 15.11 9.62
N PRO A 26 15.77 15.15 10.55
CA PRO A 26 14.42 14.68 10.25
C PRO A 26 13.79 15.54 9.15
N ASN A 27 13.04 14.89 8.25
CA ASN A 27 12.33 15.61 7.21
C ASN A 27 11.29 16.56 7.85
N PRO A 28 11.37 17.88 7.63
CA PRO A 28 10.53 18.86 8.34
C PRO A 28 9.04 18.75 7.98
N LEU A 29 8.70 18.00 6.93
CA LEU A 29 7.32 17.76 6.54
C LEU A 29 6.62 16.67 7.35
N LEU A 30 7.36 15.82 8.08
CA LEU A 30 6.77 14.67 8.80
C LEU A 30 5.67 15.07 9.79
N PRO A 31 5.83 16.11 10.64
CA PRO A 31 4.75 16.51 11.56
C PRO A 31 3.48 16.94 10.83
N LYS A 32 3.62 17.63 9.70
CA LYS A 32 2.47 18.07 8.89
C LYS A 32 1.82 16.88 8.18
N ALA A 33 2.60 15.98 7.61
CA ALA A 33 2.11 14.78 6.94
C ALA A 33 1.33 13.88 7.91
N ARG A 34 1.89 13.61 9.09
CA ARG A 34 1.22 12.87 10.16
C ARG A 34 -0.10 13.52 10.56
N SER A 35 -0.09 14.85 10.75
CA SER A 35 -1.31 15.60 11.10
C SER A 35 -2.40 15.51 10.01
N LEU A 36 -2.02 15.55 8.73
CA LEU A 36 -2.98 15.39 7.62
C LEU A 36 -3.57 13.98 7.59
N ALA A 37 -2.75 12.94 7.75
CA ALA A 37 -3.20 11.55 7.77
C ALA A 37 -4.17 11.31 8.95
N ARG A 38 -3.82 11.79 10.15
CA ARG A 38 -4.65 11.71 11.35
C ARG A 38 -6.03 12.36 11.19
N ASN A 39 -6.12 13.46 10.44
CA ASN A 39 -7.38 14.17 10.24
C ASN A 39 -8.18 13.60 9.04
N HIS A 40 -7.87 12.39 8.59
CA HIS A 40 -8.53 11.71 7.46
C HIS A 40 -8.62 12.56 6.19
N ALA A 41 -7.60 13.39 5.94
CA ALA A 41 -7.53 14.24 4.75
C ALA A 41 -7.14 13.45 3.49
N VAL A 42 -7.25 12.12 3.52
CA VAL A 42 -6.75 11.22 2.49
C VAL A 42 -7.75 10.11 2.22
N THR A 43 -8.07 9.93 0.94
CA THR A 43 -8.71 8.72 0.43
C THR A 43 -7.65 7.96 -0.34
N LEU A 44 -7.43 6.69 -0.02
CA LEU A 44 -6.41 5.86 -0.67
C LEU A 44 -6.97 4.49 -1.05
N THR A 45 -6.45 3.98 -2.17
CA THR A 45 -6.73 2.66 -2.70
C THR A 45 -5.41 1.94 -2.93
N VAL A 46 -5.37 0.66 -2.58
CA VAL A 46 -4.20 -0.21 -2.70
C VAL A 46 -4.55 -1.35 -3.65
N GLU A 47 -3.87 -1.42 -4.80
CA GLU A 47 -4.15 -2.40 -5.84
C GLU A 47 -2.85 -2.76 -6.59
N GLY A 48 -2.55 -4.04 -6.77
CA GLY A 48 -1.63 -4.47 -7.83
C GLY A 48 -0.16 -4.03 -7.70
N GLY A 49 0.32 -3.70 -6.50
CA GLY A 49 1.64 -3.07 -6.29
C GLY A 49 1.64 -1.55 -6.44
N ARG A 50 0.46 -0.94 -6.44
CA ARG A 50 0.28 0.51 -6.56
C ARG A 50 -0.60 1.04 -5.44
N ILE A 51 -0.29 2.26 -5.03
CA ILE A 51 -1.06 3.06 -4.09
C ILE A 51 -1.50 4.31 -4.83
N ASP A 52 -2.80 4.47 -5.04
CA ASP A 52 -3.38 5.70 -5.58
C ASP A 52 -4.11 6.42 -4.43
N ALA A 53 -3.89 7.73 -4.29
CA ALA A 53 -4.49 8.51 -3.21
C ALA A 53 -4.88 9.92 -3.64
N ALA A 54 -5.91 10.46 -3.00
CA ALA A 54 -6.29 11.87 -3.07
C ALA A 54 -6.11 12.49 -1.69
N VAL A 55 -5.16 13.44 -1.57
CA VAL A 55 -4.86 14.13 -0.32
C VAL A 55 -5.39 15.56 -0.39
N VAL A 56 -6.31 15.92 0.52
CA VAL A 56 -6.91 17.25 0.59
C VAL A 56 -6.05 18.16 1.45
N THR A 57 -5.53 19.23 0.85
CA THR A 57 -4.85 20.30 1.59
C THR A 57 -5.42 21.64 1.18
N SER A 58 -5.76 22.47 2.17
CA SER A 58 -6.38 23.79 1.93
C SER A 58 -7.62 23.73 1.04
N GLY A 59 -8.45 22.70 1.21
CA GLY A 59 -9.68 22.48 0.44
C GLY A 59 -9.48 21.97 -0.99
N ARG A 60 -8.25 21.68 -1.42
CA ARG A 60 -7.95 21.16 -2.76
C ARG A 60 -7.39 19.74 -2.71
N PRO A 61 -7.92 18.78 -3.50
CA PRO A 61 -7.35 17.45 -3.60
C PRO A 61 -6.08 17.46 -4.45
N HIS A 62 -5.09 16.70 -4.01
CA HIS A 62 -3.86 16.41 -4.74
C HIS A 62 -3.76 14.91 -4.97
N ARG A 63 -3.69 14.49 -6.24
CA ARG A 63 -3.48 13.08 -6.56
C ARG A 63 -2.03 12.68 -6.34
N VAL A 64 -1.87 11.53 -5.71
CA VAL A 64 -0.61 10.86 -5.41
C VAL A 64 -0.70 9.45 -6.00
N ARG A 65 0.37 9.02 -6.67
CA ARG A 65 0.56 7.65 -7.12
C ARG A 65 1.90 7.17 -6.59
N ILE A 66 1.94 5.98 -6.01
CA ILE A 66 3.17 5.35 -5.55
C ILE A 66 3.18 3.94 -6.12
N ASP A 67 4.14 3.65 -6.99
CA ASP A 67 4.40 2.30 -7.47
C ASP A 67 5.44 1.65 -6.56
N VAL A 68 5.09 0.48 -6.04
CA VAL A 68 5.91 -0.33 -5.14
C VAL A 68 6.60 -1.39 -5.99
N PRO A 69 7.93 -1.54 -5.90
CA PRO A 69 8.62 -2.64 -6.54
C PRO A 69 7.98 -3.98 -6.16
N ARG A 70 8.02 -4.96 -7.07
CA ARG A 70 7.53 -6.31 -6.78
C ARG A 70 8.66 -7.16 -6.20
N TRP A 71 8.30 -8.26 -5.55
CA TRP A 71 9.24 -9.31 -5.20
C TRP A 71 9.85 -9.94 -6.45
N SER A 72 11.11 -10.35 -6.35
CA SER A 72 11.73 -11.27 -7.30
C SER A 72 11.01 -12.62 -7.28
N ALA A 73 11.21 -13.44 -8.31
CA ALA A 73 10.61 -14.77 -8.36
C ALA A 73 11.00 -15.66 -7.15
N ARG A 74 12.21 -15.47 -6.62
CA ARG A 74 12.67 -16.17 -5.40
C ARG A 74 11.90 -15.69 -4.17
N GLU A 75 11.89 -14.38 -3.93
CA GLU A 75 11.18 -13.79 -2.79
C GLU A 75 9.68 -14.12 -2.84
N GLN A 76 9.07 -14.11 -4.03
CA GLN A 76 7.68 -14.50 -4.24
C GLN A 76 7.42 -15.95 -3.80
N ALA A 77 8.26 -16.90 -4.22
CA ALA A 77 8.12 -18.30 -3.86
C ALA A 77 8.33 -18.53 -2.35
N ASP A 78 9.28 -17.81 -1.75
CA ASP A 78 9.52 -17.85 -0.30
C ASP A 78 8.34 -17.25 0.47
N ALA A 79 7.80 -16.12 0.03
CA ALA A 79 6.63 -15.47 0.62
C ALA A 79 5.40 -16.39 0.58
N GLU A 80 5.08 -16.96 -0.58
CA GLU A 80 3.92 -17.84 -0.76
C GLU A 80 3.98 -19.06 0.16
N ARG A 81 5.16 -19.68 0.29
CA ARG A 81 5.38 -20.80 1.20
C ARG A 81 5.14 -20.39 2.66
N LEU A 82 5.77 -19.31 3.12
CA LEU A 82 5.66 -18.84 4.50
C LEU A 82 4.24 -18.40 4.85
N ILE A 83 3.53 -17.73 3.94
CA ILE A 83 2.12 -17.37 4.12
C ILE A 83 1.26 -18.62 4.25
N ALA A 84 1.47 -19.63 3.39
CA ALA A 84 0.71 -20.87 3.45
C ALA A 84 0.93 -21.62 4.78
N GLU A 85 2.18 -21.69 5.25
CA GLU A 85 2.55 -22.27 6.55
C GLU A 85 1.88 -21.51 7.71
N ALA A 86 1.99 -20.18 7.72
CA ALA A 86 1.39 -19.35 8.76
C ALA A 86 -0.16 -19.47 8.80
N LEU A 87 -0.83 -19.48 7.64
CA LEU A 87 -2.28 -19.71 7.59
C LEU A 87 -2.65 -21.15 8.00
N ALA A 88 -1.75 -22.11 7.77
CA ALA A 88 -1.89 -23.50 8.22
C ALA A 88 -1.64 -23.67 9.74
N ASP A 89 -0.98 -22.73 10.42
CA ASP A 89 -0.80 -22.76 11.88
C ASP A 89 -1.84 -21.89 12.62
N HIS A 90 -2.36 -20.86 11.96
CA HIS A 90 -3.32 -19.91 12.54
C HIS A 90 -4.72 -20.08 11.94
N ARG A 91 -5.55 -20.91 12.58
CA ARG A 91 -6.98 -21.06 12.22
C ARG A 91 -7.81 -19.89 12.75
N GLY A 92 -8.80 -19.45 11.98
CA GLY A 92 -9.81 -18.49 12.43
C GLY A 92 -9.44 -17.01 12.28
N LEU A 93 -8.40 -16.70 11.49
CA LEU A 93 -8.07 -15.32 11.13
C LEU A 93 -9.22 -14.67 10.35
N ALA A 94 -9.43 -13.38 10.59
CA ALA A 94 -10.41 -12.60 9.83
C ALA A 94 -9.96 -12.43 8.38
N PRO A 95 -10.89 -12.19 7.43
CA PRO A 95 -10.52 -11.90 6.05
C PRO A 95 -9.56 -10.72 5.95
N GLY A 96 -8.41 -10.94 5.31
CA GLY A 96 -7.36 -9.94 5.12
C GLY A 96 -6.37 -9.78 6.29
N ASP A 97 -6.55 -10.58 7.34
CA ASP A 97 -5.64 -10.66 8.48
C ASP A 97 -4.48 -11.63 8.22
N LEU A 98 -3.33 -11.36 8.84
CA LEU A 98 -2.14 -12.22 8.83
C LEU A 98 -1.49 -12.19 10.21
N PRO A 99 -0.96 -13.32 10.70
CA PRO A 99 -0.36 -13.36 12.02
C PRO A 99 0.88 -12.46 12.08
N ASP A 100 1.02 -11.69 13.15
CA ASP A 100 2.15 -10.77 13.37
C ASP A 100 3.53 -11.45 13.29
N THR A 101 3.61 -12.73 13.63
CA THR A 101 4.84 -13.53 13.55
C THR A 101 5.34 -13.68 12.11
N LEU A 102 4.44 -13.68 11.13
CA LEU A 102 4.79 -13.86 9.72
C LEU A 102 5.63 -12.70 9.17
N GLU A 103 5.49 -11.47 9.67
CA GLU A 103 6.40 -10.37 9.26
C GLU A 103 7.85 -10.69 9.64
N ALA A 104 8.06 -11.24 10.84
CA ALA A 104 9.37 -11.59 11.31
C ALA A 104 9.96 -12.77 10.53
N ASP A 105 9.13 -13.76 10.19
CA ASP A 105 9.53 -14.92 9.39
C ASP A 105 9.91 -14.51 7.96
N LEU A 106 9.09 -13.68 7.31
CA LEU A 106 9.42 -13.11 6.00
C LEU A 106 10.76 -12.39 6.02
N ARG A 107 10.99 -11.55 7.04
CA ARG A 107 12.25 -10.84 7.21
C ARG A 107 13.43 -11.77 7.49
N HIS A 108 13.23 -12.87 8.23
CA HIS A 108 14.28 -13.86 8.49
C HIS A 108 14.73 -14.58 7.20
N HIS A 109 13.82 -14.71 6.24
CA HIS A 109 14.07 -15.28 4.92
C HIS A 109 14.44 -14.25 3.84
N ASP A 110 14.87 -13.05 4.25
CA ASP A 110 15.23 -11.93 3.35
C ASP A 110 14.09 -11.47 2.42
N VAL A 111 12.84 -11.75 2.77
CA VAL A 111 11.65 -11.28 2.04
C VAL A 111 11.20 -9.93 2.59
N GLY A 112 11.66 -8.85 1.95
CA GLY A 112 11.36 -7.48 2.36
C GLY A 112 9.96 -7.02 1.98
N ILE A 113 9.16 -6.61 2.97
CA ILE A 113 7.78 -6.12 2.77
C ILE A 113 7.73 -4.63 2.41
N ALA A 114 8.50 -3.80 3.11
CA ALA A 114 8.58 -2.36 2.85
C ALA A 114 9.89 -2.03 2.15
N PRO A 115 9.86 -1.55 0.89
CA PRO A 115 11.04 -1.02 0.21
C PRO A 115 11.61 0.20 0.92
N ALA A 116 12.84 0.59 0.59
CA ALA A 116 13.34 1.88 1.01
C ALA A 116 12.55 3.00 0.31
N LEU A 117 12.48 4.17 0.95
CA LEU A 117 11.72 5.31 0.43
C LEU A 117 12.23 5.78 -0.94
N ALA A 118 13.52 5.58 -1.21
CA ALA A 118 14.16 5.90 -2.47
C ALA A 118 13.84 4.91 -3.60
N ASP A 119 13.38 3.70 -3.27
CA ASP A 119 13.03 2.65 -4.24
C ASP A 119 11.55 2.73 -4.65
N LEU A 120 10.76 3.58 -3.99
CA LEU A 120 9.37 3.83 -4.35
C LEU A 120 9.31 4.85 -5.49
N ASP A 121 8.61 4.51 -6.57
CA ASP A 121 8.32 5.47 -7.64
C ASP A 121 7.08 6.27 -7.27
N ALA A 122 7.32 7.42 -6.64
CA ALA A 122 6.28 8.28 -6.08
C ALA A 122 6.07 9.56 -6.91
N GLY A 123 4.87 9.68 -7.49
CA GLY A 123 4.38 10.87 -8.19
C GLY A 123 3.32 11.64 -7.40
N CYS A 124 3.34 12.97 -7.52
CA CYS A 124 2.27 13.82 -7.00
C CYS A 124 2.06 15.04 -7.91
N GLU A 125 0.80 15.43 -8.11
CA GLU A 125 0.41 16.59 -8.92
C GLU A 125 0.71 17.95 -8.26
N CYS A 126 1.26 17.96 -7.04
CA CYS A 126 1.64 19.18 -6.35
C CYS A 126 2.80 19.91 -7.05
N ARG A 127 2.84 21.23 -6.90
CA ARG A 127 3.87 22.10 -7.53
C ARG A 127 5.15 22.26 -6.71
N THR A 128 5.26 21.61 -5.55
CA THR A 128 6.49 21.70 -4.74
C THR A 128 7.65 20.99 -5.44
N ARG A 129 8.87 21.42 -5.15
CA ARG A 129 10.11 20.75 -5.59
C ARG A 129 10.64 19.74 -4.58
N GLN A 130 10.13 19.75 -3.35
CA GLN A 130 10.53 18.80 -2.32
C GLN A 130 10.03 17.39 -2.67
N ARG A 131 10.91 16.40 -2.57
CA ARG A 131 10.62 14.98 -2.84
C ARG A 131 11.18 14.12 -1.70
N PRO A 132 10.37 13.26 -1.06
CA PRO A 132 8.91 13.20 -1.19
C PRO A 132 8.24 14.49 -0.69
N CYS A 133 7.11 14.86 -1.29
CA CYS A 133 6.30 15.99 -0.83
C CYS A 133 5.44 15.59 0.38
N VAL A 134 4.80 16.57 1.01
CA VAL A 134 3.92 16.32 2.18
C VAL A 134 2.77 15.37 1.84
N HIS A 135 2.25 15.42 0.60
CA HIS A 135 1.16 14.55 0.16
C HIS A 135 1.60 13.10 0.06
N VAL A 136 2.77 12.82 -0.54
CA VAL A 136 3.36 11.46 -0.59
C VAL A 136 3.58 10.92 0.82
N LEU A 137 4.17 11.72 1.72
CA LEU A 137 4.37 11.31 3.11
C LEU A 137 3.03 11.06 3.84
N THR A 138 2.02 11.88 3.58
CA THR A 138 0.66 11.69 4.13
C THR A 138 0.07 10.37 3.65
N THR A 139 0.22 10.06 2.36
CA THR A 139 -0.21 8.78 1.78
C THR A 139 0.48 7.60 2.44
N LEU A 140 1.79 7.68 2.72
CA LEU A 140 2.52 6.59 3.38
C LEU A 140 2.11 6.41 4.85
N TYR A 141 1.83 7.49 5.59
CA TYR A 141 1.23 7.40 6.93
C TYR A 141 -0.12 6.69 6.88
N ALA A 142 -1.01 7.10 5.98
CA ALA A 142 -2.32 6.50 5.85
C ALA A 142 -2.28 5.05 5.35
N LEU A 143 -1.30 4.71 4.51
CA LEU A 143 -1.03 3.33 4.14
C LEU A 143 -0.73 2.48 5.37
N SER A 144 0.16 2.92 6.27
CA SER A 144 0.51 2.12 7.45
C SER A 144 -0.70 1.78 8.33
N GLN A 145 -1.67 2.69 8.43
CA GLN A 145 -2.92 2.42 9.13
C GLN A 145 -3.74 1.33 8.42
N GLN A 146 -3.86 1.38 7.09
CA GLN A 146 -4.53 0.29 6.35
C GLN A 146 -3.79 -1.04 6.47
N LEU A 147 -2.45 -1.04 6.57
CA LEU A 147 -1.68 -2.26 6.78
C LEU A 147 -1.80 -2.80 8.20
N ASP A 148 -1.95 -1.92 9.19
CA ASP A 148 -2.29 -2.32 10.56
C ASP A 148 -3.67 -2.99 10.62
N GLU A 149 -4.63 -2.53 9.82
CA GLU A 149 -6.00 -3.07 9.76
C GLU A 149 -6.13 -4.31 8.86
N ARG A 150 -5.39 -4.35 7.75
CA ARG A 150 -5.45 -5.40 6.72
C ARG A 150 -4.04 -5.79 6.26
N PRO A 151 -3.30 -6.58 7.07
CA PRO A 151 -1.95 -7.04 6.76
C PRO A 151 -1.75 -7.64 5.37
N VAL A 152 -2.77 -8.31 4.81
CA VAL A 152 -2.69 -8.90 3.46
C VAL A 152 -2.31 -7.87 2.38
N LEU A 153 -2.69 -6.60 2.55
CA LEU A 153 -2.37 -5.54 1.60
C LEU A 153 -0.85 -5.33 1.47
N ALA A 154 -0.09 -5.58 2.53
CA ALA A 154 1.36 -5.46 2.51
C ALA A 154 2.01 -6.51 1.60
N VAL A 155 1.41 -7.71 1.55
CA VAL A 155 1.80 -8.80 0.65
C VAL A 155 1.34 -8.50 -0.78
N GLU A 156 0.09 -8.08 -0.96
CA GLU A 156 -0.47 -7.76 -2.29
C GLU A 156 0.30 -6.64 -2.98
N LEU A 157 0.80 -5.66 -2.22
CA LEU A 157 1.66 -4.59 -2.74
C LEU A 157 2.98 -5.07 -3.33
N ARG A 158 3.46 -6.24 -2.92
CA ARG A 158 4.75 -6.79 -3.33
C ARG A 158 4.60 -7.95 -4.30
N SER A 159 3.46 -8.64 -4.24
CA SER A 159 3.19 -9.84 -5.01
C SER A 159 3.01 -9.56 -6.50
N SER A 160 3.62 -10.39 -7.34
CA SER A 160 3.39 -10.35 -8.79
C SER A 160 2.00 -10.84 -9.22
N ASN A 161 1.31 -11.58 -8.34
CA ASN A 161 -0.03 -12.13 -8.58
C ASN A 161 -1.16 -11.15 -8.29
N ALA A 162 -0.85 -9.95 -7.79
CA ALA A 162 -1.84 -8.90 -7.65
C ALA A 162 -2.28 -8.47 -9.05
N LYS A 163 -3.45 -8.96 -9.47
CA LYS A 163 -4.08 -8.55 -10.73
C LYS A 163 -4.18 -7.02 -10.69
N PRO A 164 -3.60 -6.29 -11.66
CA PRO A 164 -3.87 -4.86 -11.73
C PRO A 164 -5.38 -4.70 -11.86
N ALA A 165 -6.00 -3.92 -10.98
CA ALA A 165 -7.33 -3.45 -11.27
C ALA A 165 -7.19 -2.53 -12.48
N THR A 166 -7.61 -3.02 -13.64
CA THR A 166 -7.92 -2.14 -14.74
C THR A 166 -9.01 -1.21 -14.21
N PRO A 167 -8.81 0.11 -14.15
CA PRO A 167 -9.92 1.01 -13.91
C PRO A 167 -10.99 0.67 -14.94
N PRO A 168 -12.29 0.55 -14.58
CA PRO A 168 -13.31 0.24 -15.57
C PRO A 168 -13.19 1.29 -16.68
N ASP A 169 -12.82 0.83 -17.88
CA ASP A 169 -12.90 1.63 -19.07
C ASP A 169 -14.40 1.89 -19.28
N PRO A 170 -14.88 3.14 -19.15
CA PRO A 170 -16.30 3.43 -19.27
C PRO A 170 -16.85 3.05 -20.65
N ASP A 171 -15.98 2.83 -21.65
CA ASP A 171 -16.33 2.47 -23.01
C ASP A 171 -16.22 0.95 -23.29
N ARG A 172 -15.82 0.14 -22.29
CA ARG A 172 -15.67 -1.32 -22.45
C ARG A 172 -16.87 -2.07 -21.87
N ILE A 173 -17.62 -2.73 -22.74
CA ILE A 173 -18.67 -3.69 -22.37
C ILE A 173 -18.05 -5.09 -22.32
N GLU A 174 -18.24 -5.81 -21.21
CA GLU A 174 -17.85 -7.22 -21.10
C GLU A 174 -18.64 -8.09 -22.08
N ILE A 175 -18.01 -9.09 -22.69
CA ILE A 175 -18.64 -9.90 -23.75
C ILE A 175 -19.90 -10.63 -23.26
N THR A 176 -19.99 -10.88 -21.96
CA THR A 176 -21.14 -11.49 -21.28
C THR A 176 -22.29 -10.52 -21.03
N ALA A 177 -22.06 -9.23 -21.16
CA ALA A 177 -23.07 -8.17 -21.02
C ALA A 177 -23.66 -7.76 -22.38
N ILE A 178 -23.19 -8.36 -23.48
CA ILE A 178 -23.79 -8.18 -24.82
C ILE A 178 -25.00 -9.11 -24.92
N ASP A 179 -26.20 -8.53 -25.11
CA ASP A 179 -27.37 -9.29 -25.51
C ASP A 179 -27.23 -9.71 -26.98
N VAL A 180 -26.80 -10.95 -27.18
CA VAL A 180 -26.56 -11.53 -28.51
C VAL A 180 -27.84 -11.60 -29.33
N ALA A 181 -29.02 -11.71 -28.70
CA ALA A 181 -30.29 -11.81 -29.39
C ALA A 181 -30.71 -10.50 -30.06
N GLY A 182 -30.29 -9.35 -29.51
CA GLY A 182 -30.58 -8.02 -30.08
C GLY A 182 -29.45 -7.40 -30.90
N PHE A 183 -28.24 -7.97 -30.87
CA PHE A 183 -27.03 -7.30 -31.39
C PHE A 183 -26.98 -7.18 -32.92
N TYR A 184 -27.61 -8.12 -33.65
CA TYR A 184 -27.60 -8.11 -35.11
C TYR A 184 -28.90 -7.57 -35.75
N GLY A 185 -29.89 -7.18 -34.94
CA GLY A 185 -31.23 -6.79 -35.43
C GLY A 185 -31.98 -7.95 -36.08
N ASP A 186 -33.32 -7.85 -36.12
CA ASP A 186 -34.17 -8.74 -36.93
C ASP A 186 -34.17 -8.31 -38.41
#